data_AF-A0A363UKU6-F1
#
_entry.id   AF-A0A363UKU6-F1
#
_cell.length_a   1.000
_cell.length_b   1.000
_cell.length_c   1.000
_cell.angle_alpha   90.00
_cell.angle_beta   90.00
_cell.angle_gamma   90.00
#
_symmetry.space_group_name_H-M   'P 1'
#
loop_
_entity.id
_entity.type
_entity.pdbx_description
1 polymer ?
#
loop_
_entity_poly.entity_id
_entity_poly.type
_entity_poly.pdbx_seq_one_letter_code
_entity_poly.pdbx_strand_id
1 'polypeptide(L)'
;MTYHGVFVDDEDDVFAEQLSTHGQLEIEFLAVQEPTALARAIRDKQPMLVALDYRLDEAPAGLPADQTFKGSALAQHLRDASIEAPERDFAIVLVSAEDKIRTLFQPDQTAHDLFDRVYVKDQINDQRRTVRRELLSLCAAYDCLRHKQGHYDLAELMSAEPDDRHAIDIQALTLHLAEAKAPHLAVKLILNKLIDRPGPLLDLDDVCAHLGVSLESGLKLAEVLESHRANYRGLFGDAWPRWWSHRVEAFALEVFSTRATGLAASERARLLTERFGSRFEAAISPWSGSEDELVAIACASCRRGIEMRHSVAAFEADLPRFARRRRICWDCVQTDRYLQAAPALVIDEIDASLAHEVRGRARPDNQNRED
;
A
#
# COMPACT_ATOMS: atom_id res chain seq x y z
N MET A 1 3.58 15.94 20.46
CA MET A 1 4.20 16.67 19.34
C MET A 1 3.13 16.84 18.29
N THR A 2 3.00 18.02 17.70
CA THR A 2 2.00 18.33 16.68
C THR A 2 2.75 18.67 15.41
N TYR A 3 2.42 17.97 14.32
CA TYR A 3 2.97 18.22 13.00
C TYR A 3 2.19 19.34 12.31
N HIS A 4 2.86 20.10 11.46
CA HIS A 4 2.25 21.13 10.63
C HIS A 4 2.29 20.70 9.17
N GLY A 5 1.19 20.92 8.45
CA GLY A 5 1.08 20.67 7.02
C GLY A 5 0.45 21.85 6.29
N VAL A 6 0.50 21.78 4.96
CA VAL A 6 -0.13 22.76 4.07
C VAL A 6 -1.05 22.03 3.10
N PHE A 7 -2.24 22.57 2.90
CA PHE A 7 -3.14 22.17 1.83
C PHE A 7 -3.24 23.27 0.78
N VAL A 8 -3.06 22.93 -0.49
CA VAL A 8 -3.17 23.86 -1.61
C VAL A 8 -4.29 23.39 -2.52
N ASP A 9 -5.27 24.27 -2.70
CA ASP A 9 -6.44 24.10 -3.56
C ASP A 9 -6.83 25.48 -4.13
N ASP A 10 -7.46 25.50 -5.30
CA ASP A 10 -7.91 26.71 -5.97
C ASP A 10 -9.37 27.08 -5.64
N GLU A 11 -10.12 26.19 -4.99
CA GLU A 11 -11.53 26.39 -4.62
C GLU A 11 -11.75 26.73 -3.14
N ASP A 12 -11.47 25.81 -2.21
CA ASP A 12 -11.81 25.97 -0.79
C ASP A 12 -10.85 25.29 0.21
N ASP A 13 -11.07 25.56 1.51
CA ASP A 13 -10.26 25.09 2.62
C ASP A 13 -10.83 23.83 3.31
N VAL A 14 -11.93 23.26 2.81
CA VAL A 14 -12.68 22.20 3.49
C VAL A 14 -11.81 20.98 3.75
N PHE A 15 -10.98 20.59 2.77
CA PHE A 15 -10.10 19.43 2.92
C PHE A 15 -8.93 19.67 3.89
N ALA A 16 -8.52 20.91 4.16
CA ALA A 16 -7.49 21.19 5.16
C ALA A 16 -7.96 20.73 6.56
N GLU A 17 -9.21 21.05 6.92
CA GLU A 17 -9.80 20.60 8.18
C GLU A 17 -10.04 19.07 8.19
N GLN A 18 -10.52 18.52 7.07
CA GLN A 18 -10.78 17.08 6.99
C GLN A 18 -9.52 16.24 7.14
N LEU A 19 -8.40 16.68 6.57
CA LEU A 19 -7.11 15.98 6.65
C LEU A 19 -6.41 16.21 7.99
N SER A 20 -6.72 17.31 8.71
CA SER A 20 -6.16 17.60 10.02
C SER A 20 -6.58 16.60 11.10
N THR A 21 -5.69 16.32 12.05
CA THR A 21 -5.99 15.52 13.25
C THR A 21 -5.70 16.34 14.49
N HIS A 22 -6.75 16.64 15.26
CA HIS A 22 -6.67 17.53 16.42
C HIS A 22 -5.52 17.14 17.39
N GLY A 23 -4.64 18.10 17.66
CA GLY A 23 -3.47 17.94 18.54
C GLY A 23 -2.32 17.11 17.97
N GLN A 24 -2.43 16.57 16.75
CA GLN A 24 -1.40 15.72 16.14
C GLN A 24 -0.92 16.21 14.78
N LEU A 25 -1.82 16.68 13.90
CA LEU A 25 -1.50 17.23 12.59
C LEU A 25 -2.44 18.39 12.28
N GLU A 26 -1.88 19.58 12.11
CA GLU A 26 -2.61 20.80 11.76
C GLU A 26 -2.25 21.19 10.33
N ILE A 27 -3.23 21.17 9.43
CA ILE A 27 -3.04 21.51 8.02
C ILE A 27 -3.65 22.88 7.77
N GLU A 28 -2.81 23.81 7.36
CA GLU A 28 -3.21 25.16 6.98
C GLU A 28 -3.56 25.21 5.49
N PHE A 29 -4.67 25.86 5.13
CA PHE A 29 -5.00 26.14 3.75
C PHE A 29 -4.15 27.29 3.19
N LEU A 30 -3.67 27.12 1.96
CA LEU A 30 -2.94 28.14 1.25
C LEU A 30 -3.44 28.25 -0.19
N ALA A 31 -4.02 29.42 -0.50
CA ALA A 31 -4.54 29.71 -1.83
C ALA A 31 -3.43 29.74 -2.89
N VAL A 32 -3.81 29.40 -4.12
CA VAL A 32 -2.89 29.36 -5.27
C VAL A 32 -2.30 30.74 -5.56
N GLN A 33 -0.99 30.75 -5.83
CA GLN A 33 -0.21 31.91 -6.27
C GLN A 33 0.69 31.47 -7.43
N GLU A 34 1.50 32.38 -7.98
CA GLU A 34 2.52 32.01 -8.96
C GLU A 34 3.40 30.86 -8.41
N PRO A 35 3.71 29.82 -9.21
CA PRO A 35 4.32 28.58 -8.72
C PRO A 35 5.59 28.77 -7.88
N THR A 36 6.45 29.72 -8.27
CA THR A 36 7.73 29.98 -7.59
C THR A 36 7.50 30.65 -6.23
N ALA A 37 6.63 31.66 -6.20
CA ALA A 37 6.20 32.31 -4.96
C ALA A 37 5.52 31.32 -4.00
N LEU A 38 4.63 30.49 -4.54
CA LEU A 38 3.91 29.46 -3.79
C LEU A 38 4.85 28.42 -3.19
N ALA A 39 5.76 27.87 -4.00
CA ALA A 39 6.75 26.89 -3.52
C ALA A 39 7.63 27.48 -2.41
N ARG A 40 8.02 28.76 -2.53
CA ARG A 40 8.76 29.47 -1.47
C ARG A 40 7.92 29.60 -0.20
N ALA A 41 6.67 30.06 -0.32
CA ALA A 41 5.77 30.24 0.82
C ALA A 41 5.53 28.91 1.57
N ILE A 42 5.37 27.81 0.86
CA ILE A 42 5.25 26.47 1.44
C ILE A 42 6.53 26.11 2.21
N ARG A 43 7.71 26.26 1.59
CA ARG A 43 8.99 25.91 2.23
C ARG A 43 9.31 26.77 3.45
N ASP A 44 8.95 28.05 3.43
CA ASP A 44 9.19 28.96 4.55
C ASP A 44 8.38 28.56 5.79
N LYS A 45 7.24 27.87 5.61
CA LYS A 45 6.46 27.27 6.70
C LYS A 45 7.08 25.99 7.27
N GLN A 46 8.07 25.40 6.61
CA GLN A 46 8.72 24.14 6.99
C GLN A 46 7.73 23.00 7.35
N PRO A 47 6.77 22.66 6.47
CA PRO A 47 5.79 21.64 6.77
C PRO A 47 6.43 20.25 6.89
N MET A 48 5.70 19.34 7.53
CA MET A 48 5.94 17.90 7.46
C MET A 48 5.15 17.21 6.37
N LEU A 49 4.10 17.87 5.87
CA LEU A 49 3.22 17.35 4.84
C LEU A 49 2.65 18.48 3.98
N VAL A 50 2.58 18.24 2.68
CA VAL A 50 1.91 19.10 1.71
C VAL A 50 0.88 18.26 0.97
N ALA A 51 -0.38 18.64 1.08
CA ALA A 51 -1.48 18.07 0.31
C ALA A 51 -1.80 19.03 -0.85
N LEU A 52 -1.86 18.51 -2.07
CA LEU A 52 -2.11 19.30 -3.28
C LEU A 52 -3.37 18.79 -3.96
N ASP A 53 -4.27 19.70 -4.35
CA ASP A 53 -5.25 19.36 -5.39
C ASP A 53 -4.54 19.10 -6.73
N TYR A 54 -5.06 18.16 -7.51
CA TYR A 54 -4.49 17.84 -8.82
C TYR A 54 -4.63 19.00 -9.81
N ARG A 55 -5.76 19.72 -9.79
CA ARG A 55 -6.07 20.86 -10.64
C ARG A 55 -5.96 22.12 -9.80
N LEU A 56 -4.90 22.88 -10.02
CA LEU A 56 -4.72 24.22 -9.44
C LEU A 56 -4.92 25.30 -10.53
N ASP A 57 -5.53 24.91 -11.65
CA ASP A 57 -5.70 25.67 -12.88
C ASP A 57 -7.18 25.83 -13.28
N GLU A 58 -8.14 25.37 -12.47
CA GLU A 58 -9.57 25.39 -12.80
C GLU A 58 -10.27 26.66 -12.30
N ALA A 59 -9.88 27.15 -11.14
CA ALA A 59 -10.34 28.40 -10.55
C ALA A 59 -9.17 29.37 -10.33
N PRO A 60 -8.62 29.99 -11.40
CA PRO A 60 -7.50 30.93 -11.25
C PRO A 60 -7.96 32.13 -10.41
N ALA A 61 -7.65 32.10 -9.11
CA ALA A 61 -8.01 33.11 -8.12
C ALA A 61 -7.23 34.42 -8.35
N GLY A 62 -7.43 35.05 -9.51
CA GLY A 62 -6.70 36.23 -9.97
C GLY A 62 -5.40 35.94 -10.73
N LEU A 63 -5.07 34.67 -11.00
CA LEU A 63 -3.91 34.31 -11.83
C LEU A 63 -4.22 34.42 -13.32
N PRO A 64 -3.30 34.97 -14.14
CA PRO A 64 -3.38 34.87 -15.59
C PRO A 64 -3.39 33.41 -16.06
N ALA A 65 -4.09 33.12 -17.16
CA ALA A 65 -4.21 31.76 -17.71
C ALA A 65 -2.86 31.14 -18.14
N ASP A 66 -1.84 31.95 -18.41
CA ASP A 66 -0.47 31.52 -18.70
C ASP A 66 0.36 31.23 -17.43
N GLN A 67 -0.20 31.49 -16.24
CA GLN A 67 0.42 31.26 -14.94
C GLN A 67 -0.30 30.18 -14.12
N THR A 68 -1.35 29.57 -14.67
CA THR A 68 -2.01 28.40 -14.07
C THR A 68 -1.19 27.14 -14.25
N PHE A 69 -1.25 26.21 -13.31
CA PHE A 69 -0.45 24.99 -13.32
C PHE A 69 -1.19 23.84 -12.63
N LYS A 70 -0.74 22.61 -12.86
CA LYS A 70 -1.25 21.43 -12.17
C LYS A 70 -0.48 21.18 -10.87
N GLY A 71 -1.08 20.46 -9.93
CA GLY A 71 -0.41 20.03 -8.70
C GLY A 71 0.92 19.30 -8.94
N SER A 72 1.05 18.55 -10.04
CA SER A 72 2.31 17.87 -10.41
C SER A 72 3.46 18.83 -10.71
N ALA A 73 3.20 19.99 -11.33
CA ALA A 73 4.25 20.98 -11.62
C ALA A 73 4.82 21.59 -10.32
N LEU A 74 3.94 21.88 -9.35
CA LEU A 74 4.35 22.33 -8.03
C LEU A 74 5.08 21.24 -7.26
N ALA A 75 4.58 20.00 -7.28
CA ALA A 75 5.22 18.86 -6.62
C ALA A 75 6.65 18.65 -7.14
N GLN A 76 6.88 18.71 -8.46
CA GLN A 76 8.23 18.64 -9.04
C GLN A 76 9.14 19.72 -8.46
N HIS A 77 8.70 20.98 -8.47
CA HIS A 77 9.50 22.09 -7.95
C HIS A 77 9.82 21.95 -6.45
N LEU A 78 8.89 21.39 -5.66
CA LEU A 78 9.12 21.09 -4.25
C LEU A 78 10.11 19.92 -4.06
N ARG A 79 10.06 18.88 -4.90
CA ARG A 79 11.01 17.76 -4.86
C ARG A 79 12.43 18.19 -5.23
N ASP A 80 12.58 19.01 -6.26
CA ASP A 80 13.90 19.55 -6.67
C ASP A 80 14.54 20.33 -5.51
N ALA A 81 13.77 21.18 -4.84
CA ALA A 81 14.23 21.91 -3.65
C ALA A 81 14.54 20.99 -2.46
N SER A 82 13.84 19.87 -2.33
CA SER A 82 14.07 18.88 -1.27
C SER A 82 15.34 18.06 -1.49
N ILE A 83 15.79 17.91 -2.75
CA ILE A 83 17.11 17.34 -3.06
C ILE A 83 18.23 18.31 -2.63
N GLU A 84 18.03 19.62 -2.81
CA GLU A 84 19.00 20.64 -2.39
C GLU A 84 19.07 20.83 -0.87
N ALA A 85 17.94 20.63 -0.16
CA ALA A 85 17.85 20.72 1.29
C ALA A 85 17.11 19.49 1.90
N PRO A 86 17.74 18.30 1.92
CA PRO A 86 17.11 17.06 2.40
C PRO A 86 16.60 17.11 3.85
N GLU A 87 17.19 17.95 4.69
CA GLU A 87 16.77 18.16 6.07
C GLU A 87 15.42 18.88 6.20
N ARG A 88 14.91 19.42 5.10
CA ARG A 88 13.61 20.12 5.00
C ARG A 88 12.59 19.37 4.16
N ASP A 89 12.90 18.17 3.66
CA ASP A 89 12.06 17.38 2.76
C ASP A 89 10.78 16.87 3.47
N PHE A 90 9.63 16.87 2.83
CA PHE A 90 8.33 16.55 3.45
C PHE A 90 7.51 15.59 2.59
N ALA A 91 6.48 15.00 3.21
CA ALA A 91 5.50 14.22 2.49
C ALA A 91 4.73 15.10 1.51
N ILE A 92 4.52 14.64 0.28
CA ILE A 92 3.63 15.27 -0.70
C ILE A 92 2.54 14.26 -1.05
N VAL A 93 1.28 14.61 -0.78
CA VAL A 93 0.12 13.77 -1.10
C VAL A 93 -0.77 14.47 -2.11
N LEU A 94 -1.32 13.71 -3.03
CA LEU A 94 -2.28 14.20 -4.02
C LEU A 94 -3.70 14.00 -3.48
N VAL A 95 -4.54 15.03 -3.59
CA VAL A 95 -5.96 14.97 -3.33
C VAL A 95 -6.67 15.27 -4.65
N SER A 96 -7.61 14.44 -5.07
CA SER A 96 -8.30 14.66 -6.35
C SER A 96 -9.61 13.88 -6.43
N ALA A 97 -10.47 14.27 -7.37
CA ALA A 97 -11.68 13.50 -7.70
C ALA A 97 -11.31 12.18 -8.42
N GLU A 98 -12.14 11.15 -8.28
CA GLU A 98 -11.85 9.80 -8.78
C GLU A 98 -11.68 9.78 -10.32
N ASP A 99 -12.57 10.47 -11.02
CA ASP A 99 -12.56 10.62 -12.47
C ASP A 99 -11.26 11.29 -12.96
N LYS A 100 -10.81 12.35 -12.28
CA LYS A 100 -9.54 13.03 -12.59
C LYS A 100 -8.34 12.14 -12.33
N ILE A 101 -8.35 11.34 -11.26
CA ILE A 101 -7.28 10.36 -11.00
C ILE A 101 -7.21 9.34 -12.15
N ARG A 102 -8.36 8.76 -12.54
CA ARG A 102 -8.41 7.75 -13.61
C ARG A 102 -8.04 8.30 -14.98
N THR A 103 -8.51 9.50 -15.33
CA THR A 103 -8.40 10.03 -16.70
C THR A 103 -7.15 10.88 -16.93
N LEU A 104 -6.59 11.52 -15.89
CA LEU A 104 -5.49 12.47 -16.03
C LEU A 104 -4.23 12.03 -15.32
N PHE A 105 -4.34 11.54 -14.07
CA PHE A 105 -3.17 11.15 -13.29
C PHE A 105 -2.66 9.74 -13.65
N GLN A 106 -3.54 8.73 -13.70
CA GLN A 106 -3.14 7.34 -13.99
C GLN A 106 -2.39 7.18 -15.33
N PRO A 107 -2.75 7.87 -16.43
CA PRO A 107 -1.99 7.81 -17.68
C PRO A 107 -0.63 8.50 -17.61
N ASP A 108 -0.45 9.47 -16.71
CA ASP A 108 0.80 10.22 -16.53
C ASP A 108 1.74 9.50 -15.55
N GLN A 109 2.46 8.51 -16.07
CA GLN A 109 3.43 7.73 -15.29
C GLN A 109 4.55 8.61 -14.69
N THR A 110 4.84 9.77 -15.27
CA THR A 110 5.89 10.67 -14.74
C THR A 110 5.46 11.39 -13.47
N ALA A 111 4.17 11.70 -13.34
CA ALA A 111 3.63 12.34 -12.15
C ALA A 111 3.52 11.39 -10.95
N HIS A 112 3.48 10.07 -11.15
CA HIS A 112 3.30 9.08 -10.07
C HIS A 112 4.45 9.10 -9.07
N ASP A 113 5.64 9.49 -9.52
CA ASP A 113 6.85 9.51 -8.70
C ASP A 113 6.97 10.74 -7.82
N LEU A 114 6.10 11.75 -8.01
CA LEU A 114 6.14 13.00 -7.26
C LEU A 114 5.44 12.93 -5.90
N PHE A 115 4.40 12.08 -5.82
CA PHE A 115 3.52 11.97 -4.67
C PHE A 115 3.79 10.68 -3.89
N ASP A 116 3.84 10.78 -2.57
CA ASP A 116 3.99 9.63 -1.68
C ASP A 116 2.71 8.80 -1.61
N ARG A 117 1.55 9.47 -1.66
CA ARG A 117 0.21 8.87 -1.66
C ARG A 117 -0.77 9.70 -2.48
N VAL A 118 -1.84 9.05 -2.93
CA VAL A 118 -2.94 9.66 -3.68
C VAL A 118 -4.24 9.31 -2.99
N TYR A 119 -5.05 10.32 -2.70
CA TYR A 119 -6.35 10.18 -2.05
C TYR A 119 -7.45 10.70 -2.95
N VAL A 120 -8.50 9.89 -3.10
CA VAL A 120 -9.75 10.31 -3.72
C VAL A 120 -10.53 11.15 -2.70
N LYS A 121 -11.09 12.30 -3.11
CA LYS A 121 -11.88 13.19 -2.24
C LYS A 121 -12.98 12.44 -1.47
N ASP A 122 -13.71 11.54 -2.12
CA ASP A 122 -14.74 10.71 -1.49
C ASP A 122 -14.17 9.76 -0.42
N GLN A 123 -12.98 9.19 -0.68
CA GLN A 123 -12.30 8.32 0.29
C GLN A 123 -11.90 9.07 1.56
N ILE A 124 -11.52 10.35 1.45
CA ILE A 124 -11.19 11.19 2.62
C ILE A 124 -12.42 11.36 3.52
N ASN A 125 -13.61 11.45 2.93
CA ASN A 125 -14.85 11.54 3.67
C ASN A 125 -15.22 10.21 4.34
N ASP A 126 -15.23 9.12 3.56
CA ASP A 126 -15.72 7.82 4.01
C ASP A 126 -14.74 7.11 4.97
N GLN A 127 -13.44 7.30 4.75
CA GLN A 127 -12.36 6.59 5.45
C GLN A 127 -11.44 7.55 6.21
N ARG A 128 -11.98 8.66 6.68
CA ARG A 128 -11.25 9.76 7.34
C ARG A 128 -10.24 9.29 8.38
N ARG A 129 -10.61 8.32 9.23
CA ARG A 129 -9.73 7.78 10.28
C ARG A 129 -8.50 7.09 9.69
N THR A 130 -8.67 6.32 8.63
CA THR A 130 -7.58 5.62 7.94
C THR A 130 -6.66 6.61 7.27
N VAL A 131 -7.22 7.54 6.47
CA VAL A 131 -6.45 8.58 5.79
C VAL A 131 -5.62 9.39 6.79
N ARG A 132 -6.24 9.90 7.87
CA ARG A 132 -5.52 10.66 8.91
C ARG A 132 -4.38 9.88 9.53
N ARG A 133 -4.56 8.58 9.80
CA ARG A 133 -3.51 7.72 10.33
C ARG A 133 -2.35 7.59 9.35
N GLU A 134 -2.63 7.43 8.06
CA GLU A 134 -1.60 7.37 7.01
C GLU A 134 -0.83 8.70 6.89
N LEU A 135 -1.50 9.85 6.94
CA LEU A 135 -0.84 11.16 6.92
C LEU A 135 0.09 11.34 8.12
N LEU A 136 -0.36 10.94 9.32
CA LEU A 136 0.47 11.00 10.52
C LEU A 136 1.69 10.10 10.43
N SER A 137 1.52 8.88 9.90
CA SER A 137 2.62 7.95 9.67
C SER A 137 3.63 8.49 8.66
N LEU A 138 3.16 9.16 7.59
CA LEU A 138 4.02 9.90 6.66
C LEU A 138 4.80 11.01 7.38
N CYS A 139 4.15 11.85 8.19
CA CYS A 139 4.84 12.90 8.95
C CYS A 139 5.91 12.31 9.88
N ALA A 140 5.59 11.27 10.64
CA ALA A 140 6.52 10.60 11.53
C ALA A 140 7.71 9.96 10.78
N ALA A 141 7.47 9.39 9.61
CA ALA A 141 8.51 8.82 8.76
C ALA A 141 9.47 9.90 8.25
N TYR A 142 8.96 11.01 7.71
CA TYR A 142 9.79 12.11 7.23
C TYR A 142 10.58 12.77 8.37
N ASP A 143 9.97 12.93 9.54
CA ASP A 143 10.64 13.43 10.74
C ASP A 143 11.81 12.51 11.11
N CYS A 144 11.59 11.20 11.20
CA CYS A 144 12.65 10.21 11.42
C CYS A 144 13.77 10.28 10.37
N LEU A 145 13.41 10.30 9.08
CA LEU A 145 14.36 10.24 7.97
C LEU A 145 15.21 11.52 7.84
N ARG A 146 14.65 12.71 8.11
CA ARG A 146 15.41 13.97 8.14
C ARG A 146 16.58 13.90 9.12
N HIS A 147 16.36 13.30 10.30
CA HIS A 147 17.41 13.13 11.31
C HIS A 147 18.52 12.16 10.89
N LYS A 148 18.28 11.31 9.89
CA LYS A 148 19.28 10.36 9.34
C LYS A 148 20.20 10.99 8.31
N GLN A 149 19.89 12.17 7.79
CA GLN A 149 20.76 12.95 6.88
C GLN A 149 21.32 12.11 5.72
N GLY A 150 20.46 11.34 5.04
CA GLY A 150 20.85 10.51 3.89
C GLY A 150 21.63 9.23 4.23
N HIS A 151 21.71 8.85 5.51
CA HIS A 151 22.30 7.59 5.96
C HIS A 151 21.20 6.64 6.43
N TYR A 152 20.61 5.92 5.46
CA TYR A 152 19.47 5.05 5.70
C TYR A 152 19.92 3.59 5.84
N ASP A 153 19.89 3.07 7.07
CA ASP A 153 20.11 1.65 7.34
C ASP A 153 18.78 0.88 7.27
N LEU A 154 18.68 -0.09 6.35
CA LEU A 154 17.44 -0.82 6.11
C LEU A 154 16.95 -1.57 7.36
N ALA A 155 17.86 -2.21 8.09
CA ALA A 155 17.50 -2.98 9.28
C ALA A 155 16.95 -2.07 10.38
N GLU A 156 17.57 -0.91 10.59
CA GLU A 156 17.08 0.11 11.50
C GLU A 156 15.70 0.63 11.09
N LEU A 157 15.54 1.05 9.83
CA LEU A 157 14.27 1.62 9.34
C LEU A 157 13.11 0.62 9.39
N MET A 158 13.40 -0.66 9.19
CA MET A 158 12.43 -1.75 9.32
C MET A 158 12.23 -2.22 10.77
N SER A 159 12.98 -1.68 11.74
CA SER A 159 13.02 -2.17 13.12
C SER A 159 13.28 -3.68 13.20
N ALA A 160 14.19 -4.16 12.36
CA ALA A 160 14.54 -5.55 12.20
C ALA A 160 15.41 -6.04 13.38
N GLU A 161 15.03 -7.17 13.94
CA GLU A 161 15.80 -7.90 14.95
C GLU A 161 16.93 -8.70 14.27
N PRO A 162 17.96 -9.16 15.02
CA PRO A 162 19.06 -9.94 14.44
C PRO A 162 18.60 -11.14 13.60
N ASP A 163 17.53 -11.80 14.04
CA ASP A 163 16.96 -12.96 13.35
C ASP A 163 16.26 -12.58 12.03
N ASP A 164 15.82 -11.32 11.85
CA ASP A 164 15.19 -10.86 10.61
C ASP A 164 16.19 -10.60 9.48
N ARG A 165 17.50 -10.51 9.79
CA ARG A 165 18.52 -10.06 8.83
C ARG A 165 18.50 -10.85 7.53
N HIS A 166 18.29 -12.16 7.59
CA HIS A 166 18.22 -13.00 6.41
C HIS A 166 17.03 -12.69 5.50
N ALA A 167 15.92 -12.18 6.07
CA ALA A 167 14.71 -11.83 5.33
C ALA A 167 14.81 -10.45 4.64
N ILE A 168 15.76 -9.62 5.08
CA ILE A 168 15.99 -8.27 4.55
C ILE A 168 17.37 -8.10 3.90
N ASP A 169 18.15 -9.17 3.75
CA ASP A 169 19.41 -9.18 2.98
C ASP A 169 19.10 -9.10 1.47
N ILE A 170 18.59 -7.95 1.08
CA ILE A 170 18.08 -7.65 -0.26
C ILE A 170 19.01 -6.61 -0.86
N GLN A 171 20.04 -7.08 -1.57
CA GLN A 171 21.09 -6.23 -2.14
C GLN A 171 20.54 -5.02 -2.90
N ALA A 172 19.50 -5.21 -3.73
CA ALA A 172 18.92 -4.13 -4.52
C ALA A 172 18.32 -3.02 -3.64
N LEU A 173 17.68 -3.38 -2.53
CA LEU A 173 17.07 -2.42 -1.63
C LEU A 173 18.14 -1.68 -0.81
N THR A 174 19.13 -2.41 -0.30
CA THR A 174 20.27 -1.82 0.42
C THR A 174 21.04 -0.84 -0.46
N LEU A 175 21.28 -1.18 -1.73
CA LEU A 175 21.97 -0.31 -2.67
C LEU A 175 21.17 0.97 -2.94
N HIS A 176 19.88 0.83 -3.29
CA HIS A 176 19.04 2.01 -3.56
C HIS A 176 18.86 2.91 -2.32
N LEU A 177 18.78 2.34 -1.11
CA LEU A 177 18.73 3.13 0.12
C LEU A 177 20.05 3.86 0.41
N ALA A 178 21.20 3.25 0.12
CA ALA A 178 22.50 3.91 0.26
C ALA A 178 22.67 5.09 -0.72
N GLU A 179 22.06 4.97 -1.90
CA GLU A 179 22.02 6.03 -2.93
C GLU A 179 20.99 7.12 -2.63
N ALA A 180 19.93 6.81 -1.87
CA ALA A 180 18.92 7.79 -1.49
C ALA A 180 19.52 8.89 -0.60
N LYS A 181 19.60 10.11 -1.14
CA LYS A 181 20.11 11.30 -0.42
C LYS A 181 19.04 12.17 0.21
N ALA A 182 17.77 11.93 -0.10
CA ALA A 182 16.64 12.67 0.44
C ALA A 182 15.57 11.71 1.03
N PRO A 183 14.86 12.11 2.08
CA PRO A 183 13.79 11.32 2.70
C PRO A 183 12.79 10.71 1.71
N HIS A 184 12.30 11.48 0.74
CA HIS A 184 11.30 11.00 -0.22
C HIS A 184 11.76 9.83 -1.08
N LEU A 185 13.07 9.74 -1.37
CA LEU A 185 13.64 8.60 -2.10
C LEU A 185 13.60 7.32 -1.24
N ALA A 186 13.88 7.44 0.06
CA ALA A 186 13.77 6.33 1.00
C ALA A 186 12.30 5.93 1.21
N VAL A 187 11.39 6.90 1.35
CA VAL A 187 9.94 6.66 1.46
C VAL A 187 9.43 5.90 0.24
N LYS A 188 9.78 6.31 -0.98
CA LYS A 188 9.39 5.61 -2.22
C LYS A 188 9.83 4.15 -2.23
N LEU A 189 11.02 3.84 -1.74
CA LEU A 189 11.53 2.47 -1.67
C LEU A 189 10.75 1.64 -0.63
N ILE A 190 10.58 2.16 0.58
CA ILE A 190 9.95 1.40 1.67
C ILE A 190 8.44 1.29 1.42
N LEU A 191 7.75 2.39 1.17
CA LEU A 191 6.30 2.41 1.02
C LEU A 191 5.88 1.64 -0.25
N ASN A 192 6.42 2.02 -1.42
CA ASN A 192 5.90 1.51 -2.71
C ASN A 192 6.48 0.15 -3.10
N LYS A 193 7.66 -0.24 -2.56
CA LYS A 193 8.31 -1.51 -2.92
C LYS A 193 8.25 -2.56 -1.81
N LEU A 194 8.19 -2.18 -0.52
CA LEU A 194 8.08 -3.14 0.59
C LEU A 194 6.68 -3.20 1.21
N ILE A 195 6.05 -2.06 1.52
CA ILE A 195 4.76 -2.05 2.21
C ILE A 195 3.63 -2.40 1.24
N ASP A 196 3.62 -1.83 0.04
CA ASP A 196 2.52 -2.01 -0.92
C ASP A 196 2.56 -3.33 -1.69
N ARG A 197 3.59 -4.16 -1.48
CA ARG A 197 3.80 -5.40 -2.23
C ARG A 197 4.03 -6.57 -1.30
N PRO A 198 3.41 -7.73 -1.57
CA PRO A 198 3.72 -8.95 -0.84
C PRO A 198 5.17 -9.34 -1.10
N GLY A 199 5.87 -9.84 -0.08
CA GLY A 199 7.27 -10.22 -0.20
C GLY A 199 7.89 -10.54 1.16
N PRO A 200 8.90 -9.78 1.62
CA PRO A 200 9.39 -9.85 3.00
C PRO A 200 8.32 -9.48 4.03
N LEU A 201 7.39 -8.61 3.64
CA LEU A 201 6.25 -8.20 4.41
C LEU A 201 4.97 -8.68 3.72
N LEU A 202 4.01 -9.14 4.52
CA LEU A 202 2.69 -9.61 4.08
C LEU A 202 1.62 -8.70 4.67
N ASP A 203 0.56 -8.44 3.90
CA ASP A 203 -0.67 -7.85 4.45
C ASP A 203 -1.55 -8.93 5.12
N LEU A 204 -2.68 -8.50 5.67
CA LEU A 204 -3.57 -9.42 6.39
C LEU A 204 -4.20 -10.46 5.45
N ASP A 205 -4.49 -10.09 4.21
CA ASP A 205 -5.10 -10.98 3.23
C ASP A 205 -4.12 -12.10 2.88
N ASP A 206 -2.86 -11.75 2.62
CA ASP A 206 -1.78 -12.69 2.35
C ASP A 206 -1.53 -13.64 3.53
N VAL A 207 -1.53 -13.11 4.76
CA VAL A 207 -1.37 -13.90 5.98
C VAL A 207 -2.52 -14.89 6.16
N CYS A 208 -3.77 -14.42 6.01
CA CYS A 208 -4.95 -15.28 6.11
C CYS A 208 -4.90 -16.40 5.08
N ALA A 209 -4.61 -16.08 3.82
CA ALA A 209 -4.50 -17.07 2.75
C ALA A 209 -3.37 -18.07 3.01
N HIS A 210 -2.20 -17.59 3.43
CA HIS A 210 -1.05 -18.44 3.74
C HIS A 210 -1.33 -19.42 4.88
N LEU A 211 -2.05 -18.97 5.91
CA LEU A 211 -2.44 -19.79 7.05
C LEU A 211 -3.76 -20.55 6.82
N GLY A 212 -4.41 -20.40 5.67
CA GLY A 212 -5.64 -21.13 5.29
C GLY A 212 -6.89 -20.71 6.03
N VAL A 213 -6.93 -19.47 6.48
CA VAL A 213 -8.00 -18.91 7.29
C VAL A 213 -8.77 -17.89 6.45
N SER A 214 -10.10 -17.81 6.66
CA SER A 214 -10.94 -16.81 6.02
C SER A 214 -10.66 -15.40 6.58
N LEU A 215 -10.96 -14.36 5.80
CA LEU A 215 -10.80 -12.97 6.25
C LEU A 215 -11.68 -12.65 7.48
N GLU A 216 -12.79 -13.37 7.68
CA GLU A 216 -13.66 -13.20 8.85
C GLU A 216 -12.93 -13.52 10.17
N SER A 217 -11.98 -14.45 10.11
CA SER A 217 -11.10 -14.79 11.24
C SER A 217 -9.80 -13.95 11.25
N GLY A 218 -9.64 -12.99 10.33
CA GLY A 218 -8.40 -12.24 10.12
C GLY A 218 -7.99 -11.38 11.31
N LEU A 219 -8.91 -10.65 11.94
CA LEU A 219 -8.59 -9.84 13.13
C LEU A 219 -8.09 -10.70 14.29
N LYS A 220 -8.72 -11.84 14.53
CA LYS A 220 -8.29 -12.81 15.54
C LYS A 220 -6.92 -13.38 15.23
N LEU A 221 -6.67 -13.69 13.96
CA LEU A 221 -5.38 -14.18 13.51
C LEU A 221 -4.28 -13.12 13.68
N ALA A 222 -4.59 -11.86 13.40
CA ALA A 222 -3.69 -10.73 13.62
C ALA A 222 -3.28 -10.61 15.09
N GLU A 223 -4.22 -10.73 16.03
CA GLU A 223 -3.96 -10.72 17.48
C GLU A 223 -3.03 -11.87 17.90
N VAL A 224 -3.28 -13.08 17.41
CA VAL A 224 -2.42 -14.25 17.66
C VAL A 224 -1.01 -13.99 17.12
N LEU A 225 -0.87 -13.49 15.90
CA LEU A 225 0.44 -13.23 15.31
C LEU A 225 1.19 -12.11 16.02
N GLU A 226 0.48 -11.10 16.53
CA GLU A 226 1.07 -10.07 17.38
C GLU A 226 1.58 -10.64 18.70
N SER A 227 0.85 -11.56 19.34
CA SER A 227 1.34 -12.21 20.57
C SER A 227 2.60 -13.06 20.32
N HIS A 228 2.81 -13.51 19.09
CA HIS A 228 4.02 -14.22 18.64
C HIS A 228 5.07 -13.29 18.02
N ARG A 229 4.89 -11.97 18.13
CA ARG A 229 5.81 -10.94 17.62
C ARG A 229 6.09 -11.10 16.12
N ALA A 230 5.12 -11.57 15.33
CA ALA A 230 5.26 -11.67 13.88
C ALA A 230 4.94 -10.35 13.16
N ASN A 231 4.29 -9.39 13.84
CA ASN A 231 3.95 -8.09 13.26
C ASN A 231 5.18 -7.21 13.02
N TYR A 232 5.17 -6.54 11.88
CA TYR A 232 6.14 -5.52 11.51
C TYR A 232 5.83 -4.21 12.22
N ARG A 233 6.87 -3.56 12.76
CA ARG A 233 6.76 -2.33 13.56
C ARG A 233 7.71 -1.21 13.10
N GLY A 234 8.40 -1.41 11.99
CA GLY A 234 9.26 -0.37 11.40
C GLY A 234 8.46 0.78 10.81
N LEU A 235 9.15 1.62 10.02
CA LEU A 235 8.53 2.73 9.29
C LEU A 235 7.23 2.26 8.59
N PHE A 236 6.17 3.05 8.75
CA PHE A 236 4.83 2.81 8.19
C PHE A 236 4.01 1.67 8.80
N GLY A 237 4.55 0.90 9.74
CA GLY A 237 3.85 -0.25 10.33
C GLY A 237 2.59 0.11 11.14
N ASP A 238 2.47 1.35 11.61
CA ASP A 238 1.32 1.87 12.35
C ASP A 238 0.10 2.17 11.47
N ALA A 239 0.34 2.64 10.24
CA ALA A 239 -0.70 2.98 9.28
C ALA A 239 -1.05 1.83 8.34
N TRP A 240 -0.05 1.04 7.94
CA TRP A 240 -0.19 -0.13 7.08
C TRP A 240 0.29 -1.38 7.84
N PRO A 241 -0.60 -2.06 8.58
CA PRO A 241 -0.25 -3.27 9.31
C PRO A 241 0.34 -4.33 8.37
N ARG A 242 1.51 -4.85 8.75
CA ARG A 242 2.22 -5.89 8.01
C ARG A 242 2.76 -6.94 8.96
N TRP A 243 3.06 -8.11 8.41
CA TRP A 243 3.71 -9.21 9.12
C TRP A 243 4.96 -9.65 8.36
N TRP A 244 6.00 -9.98 9.11
CA TRP A 244 7.22 -10.56 8.55
C TRP A 244 6.91 -11.94 7.97
N SER A 245 7.10 -12.12 6.67
CA SER A 245 6.78 -13.39 5.99
C SER A 245 7.51 -14.57 6.59
N HIS A 246 8.81 -14.42 6.88
CA HIS A 246 9.61 -15.48 7.50
C HIS A 246 9.17 -15.80 8.95
N ARG A 247 8.69 -14.82 9.73
CA ARG A 247 8.14 -15.07 11.07
C ARG A 247 6.78 -15.78 11.00
N VAL A 248 5.96 -15.42 10.01
CA VAL A 248 4.69 -16.13 9.73
C VAL A 248 4.98 -17.58 9.31
N GLU A 249 6.00 -17.82 8.49
CA GLU A 249 6.42 -19.17 8.10
C GLU A 249 6.95 -19.98 9.28
N ALA A 250 7.75 -19.36 10.17
CA ALA A 250 8.21 -19.99 11.40
C ALA A 250 7.06 -20.36 12.34
N PHE A 251 6.12 -19.42 12.55
CA PHE A 251 4.88 -19.65 13.30
C PHE A 251 4.07 -20.80 12.69
N ALA A 252 3.89 -20.81 11.37
CA ALA A 252 3.16 -21.86 10.68
C ALA A 252 3.83 -23.23 10.87
N LEU A 253 5.16 -23.30 10.79
CA LEU A 253 5.90 -24.53 11.01
C LEU A 253 5.75 -25.04 12.46
N GLU A 254 5.73 -24.13 13.44
CA GLU A 254 5.48 -24.48 14.85
C GLU A 254 4.09 -25.11 15.04
N VAL A 255 3.05 -24.50 14.46
CA VAL A 255 1.67 -24.96 14.63
C VAL A 255 1.39 -26.23 13.82
N PHE A 256 1.83 -26.27 12.56
CA PHE A 256 1.45 -27.32 11.61
C PHE A 256 2.44 -28.49 11.58
N SER A 257 3.62 -28.36 12.17
CA SER A 257 4.73 -29.33 12.08
C SER A 257 5.17 -29.65 10.64
N THR A 258 4.72 -28.87 9.66
CA THR A 258 5.06 -28.97 8.24
C THR A 258 4.86 -27.61 7.58
N ARG A 259 5.20 -27.49 6.29
CA ARG A 259 4.93 -26.26 5.53
C ARG A 259 3.43 -26.05 5.36
N ALA A 260 2.94 -24.84 5.66
CA ALA A 260 1.53 -24.48 5.54
C ALA A 260 0.92 -24.86 4.18
N THR A 261 1.63 -24.56 3.10
CA THR A 261 1.14 -24.77 1.72
C THR A 261 1.03 -26.23 1.29
N GLY A 262 1.49 -27.17 2.13
CA GLY A 262 1.30 -28.62 1.92
C GLY A 262 0.02 -29.17 2.54
N LEU A 263 -0.73 -28.36 3.29
CA LEU A 263 -1.98 -28.74 3.95
C LEU A 263 -3.18 -28.08 3.27
N ALA A 264 -4.36 -28.69 3.40
CA ALA A 264 -5.61 -28.04 3.03
C ALA A 264 -5.94 -26.87 3.98
N ALA A 265 -6.73 -25.90 3.50
CA ALA A 265 -7.17 -24.78 4.32
C ALA A 265 -7.99 -25.23 5.54
N SER A 266 -8.90 -26.20 5.35
CA SER A 266 -9.67 -26.87 6.41
C SER A 266 -8.78 -27.42 7.52
N GLU A 267 -7.73 -28.14 7.13
CA GLU A 267 -6.78 -28.74 8.05
C GLU A 267 -5.98 -27.69 8.82
N ARG A 268 -5.49 -26.63 8.15
CA ARG A 268 -4.77 -25.55 8.84
C ARG A 268 -5.67 -24.80 9.83
N ALA A 269 -6.90 -24.49 9.45
CA ALA A 269 -7.86 -23.83 10.33
C ALA A 269 -8.23 -24.70 11.54
N ARG A 270 -8.36 -26.01 11.35
CA ARG A 270 -8.53 -26.99 12.44
C ARG A 270 -7.35 -26.96 13.41
N LEU A 271 -6.12 -27.07 12.91
CA LEU A 271 -4.92 -27.06 13.74
C LEU A 271 -4.74 -25.75 14.52
N LEU A 272 -5.04 -24.60 13.91
CA LEU A 272 -5.09 -23.31 14.62
C LEU A 272 -6.16 -23.30 15.71
N THR A 273 -7.35 -23.83 15.40
CA THR A 273 -8.45 -23.91 16.38
C THR A 273 -8.08 -24.77 17.57
N GLU A 274 -7.46 -25.92 17.34
CA GLU A 274 -6.97 -26.81 18.39
C GLU A 274 -5.87 -26.17 19.23
N ARG A 275 -4.92 -25.47 18.58
CA ARG A 275 -3.78 -24.82 19.27
C ARG A 275 -4.22 -23.68 20.17
N PHE A 276 -5.18 -22.87 19.74
CA PHE A 276 -5.55 -21.62 20.42
C PHE A 276 -6.91 -21.68 21.11
N GLY A 277 -7.60 -22.83 21.07
CA GLY A 277 -8.88 -23.03 21.75
C GLY A 277 -10.02 -22.12 21.25
N SER A 278 -9.85 -21.50 20.08
CA SER A 278 -10.82 -20.57 19.49
C SER A 278 -11.01 -20.87 18.02
N ARG A 279 -12.26 -20.81 17.53
CA ARG A 279 -12.60 -21.20 16.17
C ARG A 279 -11.95 -20.28 15.12
N PHE A 280 -11.20 -20.86 14.20
CA PHE A 280 -10.76 -20.24 12.95
C PHE A 280 -11.56 -20.84 11.80
N GLU A 281 -12.11 -19.98 10.95
CA GLU A 281 -12.82 -20.43 9.75
C GLU A 281 -11.84 -20.67 8.62
N ALA A 282 -12.02 -21.78 7.89
CA ALA A 282 -11.15 -22.12 6.78
C ALA A 282 -11.37 -21.19 5.59
N ALA A 283 -10.30 -20.89 4.86
CA ALA A 283 -10.41 -20.22 3.58
C ALA A 283 -11.07 -21.16 2.55
N ILE A 284 -12.05 -20.65 1.82
CA ILE A 284 -12.76 -21.39 0.77
C ILE A 284 -12.20 -20.98 -0.59
N SER A 285 -11.82 -21.97 -1.41
CA SER A 285 -11.42 -21.74 -2.80
C SER A 285 -12.52 -21.02 -3.57
N PRO A 286 -12.25 -19.85 -4.17
CA PRO A 286 -13.21 -19.18 -5.04
C PRO A 286 -13.62 -19.99 -6.26
N TRP A 287 -12.78 -20.94 -6.68
CA TRP A 287 -13.03 -21.74 -7.88
C TRP A 287 -13.83 -23.01 -7.58
N SER A 288 -13.39 -23.82 -6.61
CA SER A 288 -14.05 -25.09 -6.29
C SER A 288 -15.14 -24.97 -5.24
N GLY A 289 -15.16 -23.89 -4.46
CA GLY A 289 -16.05 -23.74 -3.30
C GLY A 289 -15.69 -24.66 -2.13
N SER A 290 -14.49 -25.25 -2.15
CA SER A 290 -14.02 -26.20 -1.12
C SER A 290 -13.00 -25.56 -0.19
N GLU A 291 -13.05 -25.96 1.09
CA GLU A 291 -12.02 -25.71 2.10
C GLU A 291 -10.90 -26.77 2.09
N ASP A 292 -11.10 -27.89 1.39
CA ASP A 292 -10.11 -28.97 1.25
C ASP A 292 -9.06 -28.70 0.15
N GLU A 293 -8.76 -27.42 -0.06
CA GLU A 293 -7.89 -26.93 -1.12
C GLU A 293 -6.58 -26.36 -0.58
N LEU A 294 -5.53 -26.40 -1.41
CA LEU A 294 -4.22 -25.84 -1.08
C LEU A 294 -4.19 -24.32 -1.31
N VAL A 295 -5.09 -23.61 -0.62
CA VAL A 295 -5.11 -22.14 -0.58
C VAL A 295 -3.79 -21.66 0.01
N ALA A 296 -3.14 -20.67 -0.58
CA ALA A 296 -1.80 -20.27 -0.15
C ALA A 296 -1.47 -18.78 -0.31
N ILE A 297 -2.23 -18.07 -1.16
CA ILE A 297 -1.97 -16.68 -1.55
C ILE A 297 -3.29 -15.92 -1.67
N ALA A 298 -3.27 -14.60 -1.48
CA ALA A 298 -4.45 -13.78 -1.68
C ALA A 298 -4.64 -13.42 -3.17
N CYS A 299 -5.90 -13.36 -3.61
CA CYS A 299 -6.23 -12.80 -4.91
C CYS A 299 -6.00 -11.28 -4.91
N ALA A 300 -5.22 -10.78 -5.86
CA ALA A 300 -4.97 -9.36 -6.03
C ALA A 300 -6.23 -8.54 -6.39
N SER A 301 -7.28 -9.20 -6.91
CA SER A 301 -8.54 -8.57 -7.25
C SER A 301 -9.56 -8.65 -6.12
N CYS A 302 -9.90 -9.85 -5.63
CA CYS A 302 -10.98 -10.04 -4.65
C CYS A 302 -10.51 -10.27 -3.22
N ARG A 303 -9.20 -10.23 -2.94
CA ARG A 303 -8.56 -10.43 -1.62
C ARG A 303 -8.76 -11.81 -0.98
N ARG A 304 -9.66 -12.65 -1.48
CA ARG A 304 -9.87 -14.03 -0.99
C ARG A 304 -8.63 -14.89 -1.21
N GLY A 305 -8.40 -15.83 -0.28
CA GLY A 305 -7.35 -16.84 -0.40
C GLY A 305 -7.62 -17.80 -1.57
N ILE A 306 -6.60 -18.07 -2.38
CA ILE A 306 -6.66 -18.89 -3.59
C ILE A 306 -5.50 -19.89 -3.65
N GLU A 307 -5.70 -20.93 -4.46
CA GLU A 307 -4.70 -21.91 -4.84
C GLU A 307 -3.91 -21.43 -6.05
N MET A 308 -2.62 -21.75 -6.09
CA MET A 308 -1.76 -21.43 -7.24
C MET A 308 -2.32 -22.00 -8.56
N ARG A 309 -2.87 -23.22 -8.52
CA ARG A 309 -3.41 -23.92 -9.70
C ARG A 309 -4.66 -23.29 -10.32
N HIS A 310 -5.40 -22.50 -9.54
CA HIS A 310 -6.65 -21.83 -9.97
C HIS A 310 -6.44 -20.31 -10.05
N SER A 311 -5.26 -19.89 -10.52
CA SER A 311 -4.87 -18.49 -10.60
C SER A 311 -4.00 -18.19 -11.82
N VAL A 312 -4.06 -16.95 -12.29
CA VAL A 312 -3.16 -16.39 -13.32
C VAL A 312 -2.33 -15.26 -12.71
N ALA A 313 -1.16 -14.97 -13.27
CA ALA A 313 -0.28 -13.92 -12.81
C ALA A 313 -0.85 -12.55 -13.21
N ALA A 314 -0.76 -11.58 -12.30
CA ALA A 314 -0.89 -10.18 -12.68
C ALA A 314 0.45 -9.70 -13.27
N PHE A 315 0.38 -8.98 -14.38
CA PHE A 315 1.50 -8.29 -14.97
C PHE A 315 1.89 -7.08 -14.12
N GLU A 316 3.17 -6.96 -13.83
CA GLU A 316 3.76 -5.83 -13.12
C GLU A 316 5.11 -5.50 -13.74
N ALA A 317 5.20 -4.37 -14.44
CA ALA A 317 6.42 -3.96 -15.16
C ALA A 317 7.63 -3.84 -14.20
N ASP A 318 7.44 -3.17 -13.06
CA ASP A 318 8.49 -2.91 -12.08
C ASP A 318 8.40 -3.81 -10.85
N LEU A 319 8.23 -5.12 -11.04
CA LEU A 319 8.20 -6.09 -9.94
C LEU A 319 9.62 -6.28 -9.36
N PRO A 320 9.88 -5.87 -8.10
CA PRO A 320 11.16 -6.13 -7.47
C PRO A 320 11.39 -7.63 -7.29
N ARG A 321 12.66 -8.08 -7.39
CA ARG A 321 13.01 -9.51 -7.28
C ARG A 321 12.61 -10.17 -5.95
N PHE A 322 12.51 -9.38 -4.89
CA PHE A 322 12.13 -9.84 -3.56
C PHE A 322 10.60 -9.84 -3.34
N ALA A 323 9.83 -9.21 -4.23
CA ALA A 323 8.39 -9.19 -4.15
C ALA A 323 7.79 -10.48 -4.72
N ARG A 324 6.71 -10.95 -4.10
CA ARG A 324 5.88 -12.03 -4.62
C ARG A 324 5.03 -11.48 -5.76
N ARG A 325 4.97 -12.23 -6.86
CA ARG A 325 4.11 -11.88 -8.00
C ARG A 325 2.65 -12.02 -7.58
N ARG A 326 1.88 -10.94 -7.72
CA ARG A 326 0.43 -10.94 -7.46
C ARG A 326 -0.30 -11.88 -8.41
N ARG A 327 -1.39 -12.48 -7.94
CA ARG A 327 -2.18 -13.43 -8.74
C ARG A 327 -3.67 -13.10 -8.71
N ILE A 328 -4.34 -13.44 -9.80
CA ILE A 328 -5.77 -13.23 -10.02
C ILE A 328 -6.42 -14.62 -10.09
N CYS A 329 -7.41 -14.87 -9.23
CA CYS A 329 -8.11 -16.15 -9.25
C CYS A 329 -8.97 -16.32 -10.51
N TRP A 330 -9.18 -17.57 -10.93
CA TRP A 330 -9.99 -17.88 -12.10
C TRP A 330 -11.42 -17.33 -12.02
N ASP A 331 -12.01 -17.27 -10.83
CA ASP A 331 -13.33 -16.64 -10.63
C ASP A 331 -13.33 -15.15 -11.02
N CYS A 332 -12.29 -14.40 -10.63
CA CYS A 332 -12.13 -13.00 -11.03
C CYS A 332 -11.84 -12.84 -12.53
N VAL A 333 -11.13 -13.80 -13.13
CA VAL A 333 -10.90 -13.81 -14.59
C VAL A 333 -12.21 -14.01 -15.35
N GLN A 334 -13.08 -14.92 -14.90
CA GLN A 334 -14.36 -15.20 -15.54
C GLN A 334 -15.37 -14.06 -15.38
N THR A 335 -15.35 -13.36 -14.25
CA THR A 335 -16.30 -12.28 -13.93
C THR A 335 -15.78 -10.90 -14.32
N ASP A 336 -14.60 -10.81 -14.91
CA ASP A 336 -13.92 -9.54 -15.22
C ASP A 336 -13.73 -8.60 -14.02
N ARG A 337 -13.86 -9.12 -12.78
CA ARG A 337 -13.70 -8.33 -11.54
C ARG A 337 -12.30 -7.71 -11.42
N TYR A 338 -11.28 -8.33 -12.03
CA TYR A 338 -9.92 -7.81 -12.02
C TYR A 338 -9.76 -6.52 -12.84
N LEU A 339 -10.64 -6.26 -13.81
CA LEU A 339 -10.67 -5.01 -14.59
C LEU A 339 -11.26 -3.84 -13.80
N GLN A 340 -11.99 -4.14 -12.72
CA GLN A 340 -12.60 -3.13 -11.83
C GLN A 340 -11.67 -2.69 -10.70
N ALA A 341 -10.51 -3.35 -10.54
CA ALA A 341 -9.47 -2.88 -9.63
C ALA A 341 -9.00 -1.47 -10.01
N ALA A 342 -8.47 -0.71 -9.05
CA ALA A 342 -7.93 0.62 -9.26
C ALA A 342 -6.44 0.65 -8.87
N PRO A 343 -5.49 0.70 -9.84
CA PRO A 343 -5.70 0.59 -11.29
C PRO A 343 -6.14 -0.82 -11.70
N ALA A 344 -6.72 -0.94 -12.90
CA ALA A 344 -7.14 -2.22 -13.45
C ALA A 344 -5.95 -3.18 -13.54
N LEU A 345 -6.15 -4.43 -13.12
CA LEU A 345 -5.10 -5.42 -13.21
C LEU A 345 -4.96 -5.90 -14.66
N VAL A 346 -3.73 -6.15 -15.09
CA VAL A 346 -3.42 -6.77 -16.38
C VAL A 346 -2.95 -8.19 -16.12
N ILE A 347 -3.43 -9.16 -16.91
CA ILE A 347 -2.95 -10.53 -16.82
C ILE A 347 -1.60 -10.62 -17.56
N ASP A 348 -0.63 -11.29 -16.94
CA ASP A 348 0.70 -11.53 -17.55
C ASP A 348 0.56 -12.31 -18.87
N GLU A 349 1.30 -11.90 -19.89
CA GLU A 349 1.23 -12.48 -21.24
C GLU A 349 1.50 -14.00 -21.23
N ILE A 350 2.34 -14.47 -20.31
CA ILE A 350 2.64 -15.90 -20.13
C ILE A 350 1.38 -16.71 -19.80
N ASP A 351 0.44 -16.12 -19.04
CA ASP A 351 -0.81 -16.77 -18.63
C ASP A 351 -2.01 -16.38 -19.52
N ALA A 352 -1.79 -15.65 -20.62
CA ALA A 352 -2.88 -15.13 -21.46
C ALA A 352 -3.72 -16.25 -22.12
N SER A 353 -3.08 -17.32 -22.58
CA SER A 353 -3.79 -18.49 -23.15
C SER A 353 -4.65 -19.18 -22.09
N LEU A 354 -4.10 -19.41 -20.90
CA LEU A 354 -4.82 -19.99 -19.76
C LEU A 354 -6.01 -19.11 -19.35
N ALA A 355 -5.83 -17.78 -19.31
CA ALA A 355 -6.92 -16.86 -19.01
C ALA A 355 -8.06 -16.94 -20.04
N HIS A 356 -7.73 -17.09 -21.33
CA HIS A 356 -8.72 -17.29 -22.38
C HIS A 356 -9.47 -18.62 -22.21
N GLU A 357 -8.77 -19.71 -21.91
CA GLU A 357 -9.39 -21.02 -21.65
C GLU A 357 -10.32 -20.99 -20.43
N VAL A 358 -9.90 -20.32 -19.36
CA VAL A 358 -10.67 -20.19 -18.12
C VAL A 358 -12.01 -19.48 -18.37
N ARG A 359 -12.05 -18.45 -19.22
CA ARG A 359 -13.29 -17.73 -19.57
C ARG A 359 -14.36 -18.64 -20.19
N GLY A 360 -13.94 -19.66 -20.96
CA GLY A 360 -14.85 -20.62 -21.59
C GLY A 360 -15.16 -21.85 -20.72
N ARG A 361 -14.55 -21.98 -19.53
CA ARG A 361 -14.65 -23.17 -18.70
C ARG A 361 -15.94 -23.18 -17.88
N ALA A 362 -16.66 -24.30 -17.91
CA ALA A 362 -17.80 -24.51 -17.02
C ALA A 362 -17.32 -24.41 -15.56
N ARG A 363 -18.05 -23.66 -14.75
CA ARG A 363 -17.80 -23.60 -13.31
C ARG A 363 -18.10 -24.97 -12.71
N PRO A 364 -17.30 -25.45 -11.74
CA PRO A 364 -17.73 -26.56 -10.91
C PRO A 364 -19.12 -26.23 -10.37
N ASP A 365 -20.08 -27.16 -10.46
CA ASP A 365 -21.43 -26.98 -9.93
C ASP A 365 -21.36 -26.77 -8.41
N ASN A 366 -21.18 -25.52 -8.01
CA ASN A 366 -21.43 -25.06 -6.66
C ASN A 366 -22.34 -23.84 -6.76
N GLN A 367 -23.62 -24.17 -6.65
CA GLN A 367 -24.77 -23.28 -6.68
C GLN A 367 -24.67 -22.21 -5.58
N ASN A 368 -25.10 -21.00 -5.92
CA ASN A 368 -25.62 -19.97 -5.03
C ASN A 368 -24.72 -19.53 -3.85
N ARG A 369 -23.79 -18.62 -4.12
CA ARG A 369 -23.48 -17.56 -3.15
C ARG A 369 -23.57 -16.23 -3.88
N GLU A 370 -24.76 -15.64 -3.80
CA GLU A 370 -25.02 -14.24 -4.14
C GLU A 370 -24.11 -13.33 -3.30
N ASP A 371 -23.91 -12.13 -3.86
CA ASP A 371 -22.90 -11.11 -3.57
C ASP A 371 -22.64 -10.74 -2.11
#